data_AF-A0AAX6ED83-F1
#
_entry.id   AF-A0AAX6ED83-F1
#
_cell.length_a   1.000
_cell.length_b   1.000
_cell.length_c   1.000
_cell.angle_alpha   90.00
_cell.angle_beta   90.00
_cell.angle_gamma   90.00
#
_symmetry.space_group_name_H-M   'P 1'
#
loop_
_entity.id
_entity.type
_entity.pdbx_description
1 polymer ?
#
loop_
_entity_poly.entity_id
_entity_poly.type
_entity_poly.pdbx_seq_one_letter_code
_entity_poly.pdbx_strand_id
1 'polypeptide(L)'
;MAEKNKEEEEEESLHFTDFPDDIQVNILSFLSPIDISSFACTSRRYSLLCSPTSPSPSLWHPLLSRRWGAHTHLPSWNLPPSPSLYRLLHRWDPLIGFWRRIGNNPSPPLVLFEWGPSFITASRISPDPTGSGSYAVVKTPFLYLGVSSSGDPVTFLVSPDSASSLVPVSVNFLGTRHFVVEESFYDDEEEKGVVGEGLELGSSSSSPERMMFEIYQHFANRTSPGGGEKGSSRRHRRRKGKGGGRRRWEAEHFVRIADCCPTPARPLQGLWKGICENLNLEFYLVTYDDVGGVTCRRVGDSSELFSGYSPVFWTSNTTFLQSPFSVEEQVLYSSREHVGLNQGDIERGAVSRILCINSSYELVLPGLSNSVGDPRNVEGRIWEYENGTFGFGFLRNNFIVDMEHITLDGRLLDAVECCSSGSCS
;
A
#
# COMPACT_ATOMS: atom_id res chain seq x y z
N MET A 1 53.98 -56.96 21.75
CA MET A 1 53.23 -56.74 20.50
C MET A 1 52.02 -55.91 20.87
N ALA A 2 52.03 -54.64 20.50
CA ALA A 2 50.94 -53.71 20.76
C ALA A 2 49.99 -53.77 19.56
N GLU A 3 48.83 -54.40 19.74
CA GLU A 3 47.72 -54.27 18.80
C GLU A 3 47.05 -52.92 19.03
N LYS A 4 47.07 -52.12 17.97
CA LYS A 4 46.56 -50.77 17.91
C LYS A 4 45.07 -50.88 17.56
N ASN A 5 44.20 -50.80 18.56
CA ASN A 5 42.78 -50.58 18.34
C ASN A 5 42.61 -49.20 17.70
N LYS A 6 42.37 -49.19 16.40
CA LYS A 6 41.91 -48.03 15.66
C LYS A 6 40.41 -48.21 15.52
N GLU A 7 39.67 -47.74 16.52
CA GLU A 7 38.24 -47.47 16.38
C GLU A 7 38.13 -46.35 15.34
N GLU A 8 37.84 -46.73 14.11
CA GLU A 8 37.37 -45.80 13.09
C GLU A 8 35.90 -45.53 13.42
N GLU A 9 35.63 -44.40 14.08
CA GLU A 9 34.32 -43.75 13.99
C GLU A 9 34.10 -43.43 12.50
N GLU A 10 33.45 -44.34 11.78
CA GLU A 10 32.81 -43.99 10.52
C GLU A 10 31.69 -42.99 10.86
N GLU A 11 31.98 -41.70 10.71
CA GLU A 11 30.93 -40.69 10.57
C GLU A 11 30.06 -41.13 9.38
N GLU A 12 28.91 -41.74 9.65
CA GLU A 12 27.91 -42.06 8.64
C GLU A 12 27.50 -40.73 7.95
N SER A 13 28.07 -40.49 6.77
CA SER A 13 27.78 -39.31 5.99
C SER A 13 26.39 -39.45 5.37
N LEU A 14 25.40 -38.84 6.01
CA LEU A 14 24.04 -38.75 5.48
C LEU A 14 24.03 -37.86 4.22
N HIS A 15 23.58 -38.40 3.09
CA HIS A 15 23.38 -37.67 1.85
C HIS A 15 21.97 -37.07 1.77
N PHE A 16 21.82 -35.97 1.03
CA PHE A 16 20.51 -35.31 0.86
C PHE A 16 19.43 -36.23 0.26
N THR A 17 19.84 -37.21 -0.55
CA THR A 17 18.95 -38.21 -1.14
C THR A 17 18.39 -39.20 -0.13
N ASP A 18 19.01 -39.31 1.05
CA ASP A 18 18.62 -40.25 2.09
C ASP A 18 17.43 -39.74 2.90
N PHE A 19 17.13 -38.43 2.81
CA PHE A 19 15.90 -37.87 3.36
C PHE A 19 14.67 -38.33 2.57
N PRO A 20 13.52 -38.56 3.22
CA PRO A 20 12.22 -38.70 2.55
C PRO A 20 11.88 -37.52 1.62
N ASP A 21 11.10 -37.77 0.57
CA ASP A 21 10.76 -36.78 -0.47
C ASP A 21 10.07 -35.51 0.08
N ASP A 22 9.21 -35.67 1.08
CA ASP A 22 8.52 -34.57 1.77
C ASP A 22 9.50 -33.70 2.56
N ILE A 23 10.49 -34.31 3.22
CA ILE A 23 11.57 -33.58 3.92
C ILE A 23 12.45 -32.84 2.91
N GLN A 24 12.85 -33.50 1.81
CA GLN A 24 13.63 -32.87 0.74
C GLN A 24 12.89 -31.64 0.19
N VAL A 25 11.61 -31.79 -0.16
CA VAL A 25 10.76 -30.70 -0.67
C VAL A 25 10.60 -29.58 0.36
N ASN A 26 10.42 -29.92 1.64
CA ASN A 26 10.32 -28.92 2.70
C ASN A 26 11.62 -28.12 2.85
N ILE A 27 12.79 -28.76 2.78
CA ILE A 27 14.10 -28.08 2.78
C ILE A 27 14.22 -27.16 1.56
N LEU A 28 13.88 -27.66 0.37
CA LEU A 28 13.91 -26.86 -0.87
C LEU A 28 12.93 -25.68 -0.83
N SER A 29 11.86 -25.76 -0.03
CA SER A 29 10.89 -24.67 0.12
C SER A 29 11.45 -23.40 0.78
N PHE A 30 12.63 -23.47 1.39
CA PHE A 30 13.33 -22.31 1.95
C PHE A 30 14.20 -21.57 0.93
N LEU A 31 14.41 -22.15 -0.24
CA LEU A 31 15.32 -21.63 -1.24
C LEU A 31 14.67 -20.56 -2.13
N SER A 32 15.48 -19.65 -2.65
CA SER A 32 15.03 -18.74 -3.70
C SER A 32 14.84 -19.48 -5.03
N PRO A 33 14.07 -18.95 -6.00
CA PRO A 33 13.97 -19.55 -7.34
C PRO A 33 15.31 -19.72 -8.05
N ILE A 34 16.28 -18.85 -7.76
CA ILE A 34 17.64 -18.92 -8.32
C ILE A 34 18.38 -20.14 -7.74
N ASP A 35 18.26 -20.33 -6.43
CA ASP A 35 18.87 -21.47 -5.74
C ASP A 35 18.20 -22.79 -6.14
N ILE A 36 16.88 -22.79 -6.33
CA ILE A 36 16.13 -23.94 -6.87
C ILE A 36 16.62 -24.29 -8.27
N SER A 37 16.82 -23.29 -9.13
CA SER A 37 17.33 -23.49 -10.49
C SER A 37 18.75 -24.05 -10.45
N SER A 38 19.59 -23.56 -9.54
CA SER A 38 20.97 -24.06 -9.34
C SER A 38 20.97 -25.50 -8.80
N PHE A 39 20.09 -25.79 -7.84
CA PHE A 39 19.91 -27.12 -7.27
C PHE A 39 19.42 -28.13 -8.32
N ALA A 40 18.52 -27.71 -9.21
CA ALA A 40 18.02 -28.51 -10.31
C ALA A 40 19.15 -29.02 -11.24
N CYS A 41 20.27 -28.30 -11.33
CA CYS A 41 21.44 -28.69 -12.14
C CYS A 41 22.29 -29.80 -11.49
N THR A 42 22.09 -30.13 -10.21
CA THR A 42 22.91 -31.12 -9.49
C THR A 42 22.58 -32.57 -9.85
N SER A 43 21.34 -32.84 -10.29
CA SER A 43 20.86 -34.18 -10.60
C SER A 43 19.71 -34.17 -11.58
N ARG A 44 19.65 -35.18 -12.46
CA ARG A 44 18.52 -35.38 -13.39
C ARG A 44 17.18 -35.53 -12.66
N ARG A 45 17.18 -36.15 -11.47
CA ARG A 45 15.98 -36.29 -10.63
C ARG A 45 15.44 -34.93 -10.22
N TYR A 46 16.30 -34.04 -9.73
CA TYR A 46 15.90 -32.71 -9.28
C TYR A 46 15.62 -31.73 -10.41
N SER A 47 16.26 -31.93 -11.57
CA SER A 47 15.90 -31.22 -12.81
C SER A 47 14.44 -31.43 -13.21
N LEU A 48 13.93 -32.66 -13.06
CA LEU A 48 12.51 -32.97 -13.31
C LEU A 48 11.60 -32.37 -12.25
N LEU A 49 11.95 -32.50 -10.96
CA LEU A 49 11.17 -31.95 -9.85
C LEU A 49 11.03 -30.42 -9.93
N CYS A 50 12.10 -29.74 -10.32
CA CYS A 50 12.17 -28.28 -10.42
C CYS A 50 11.85 -27.76 -11.83
N SER A 51 11.36 -28.61 -12.74
CA SER A 51 11.19 -28.26 -14.14
C SER A 51 10.23 -27.07 -14.31
N PRO A 52 10.63 -26.02 -15.06
CA PRO A 52 9.76 -24.89 -15.33
C PRO A 52 8.64 -25.22 -16.32
N THR A 53 8.80 -26.26 -17.16
CA THR A 53 7.83 -26.67 -18.19
C THR A 53 6.85 -27.74 -17.71
N SER A 54 7.20 -28.47 -16.64
CA SER A 54 6.33 -29.42 -15.95
C SER A 54 6.51 -29.25 -14.45
N PRO A 55 5.99 -28.16 -13.87
CA PRO A 55 6.22 -27.84 -12.47
C PRO A 55 5.47 -28.80 -11.57
N SER A 56 6.19 -29.42 -10.62
CA SER A 56 5.56 -30.27 -9.62
C SER A 56 4.82 -29.42 -8.58
N PRO A 57 3.48 -29.58 -8.40
CA PRO A 57 2.75 -28.89 -7.34
C PRO A 57 3.32 -29.20 -5.95
N SER A 58 3.92 -30.39 -5.76
CA SER A 58 4.54 -30.77 -4.50
C SER A 58 5.65 -29.83 -4.07
N LEU A 59 6.43 -29.27 -5.00
CA LEU A 59 7.50 -28.31 -4.71
C LEU A 59 6.98 -26.87 -4.62
N TRP A 60 6.17 -26.46 -5.61
CA TRP A 60 5.75 -25.06 -5.74
C TRP A 60 4.70 -24.64 -4.72
N HIS A 61 3.84 -25.56 -4.26
CA HIS A 61 2.85 -25.24 -3.24
C HIS A 61 3.49 -24.86 -1.89
N PRO A 62 4.43 -25.64 -1.30
CA PRO A 62 5.15 -25.23 -0.10
C PRO A 62 5.92 -23.90 -0.26
N LEU A 63 6.56 -23.68 -1.40
CA LEU A 63 7.27 -22.42 -1.70
C LEU A 63 6.33 -21.21 -1.66
N LEU A 64 5.19 -21.30 -2.34
CA LEU A 64 4.17 -20.25 -2.36
C LEU A 64 3.54 -20.07 -0.98
N SER A 65 3.20 -21.17 -0.30
CA SER A 65 2.52 -21.16 1.00
C SER A 65 3.38 -20.52 2.08
N ARG A 66 4.68 -20.82 2.10
CA ARG A 66 5.62 -20.24 3.07
C ARG A 66 5.72 -18.71 2.94
N ARG A 67 5.60 -18.18 1.73
CA ARG A 67 5.81 -16.75 1.46
C ARG A 67 4.52 -15.93 1.44
N TRP A 68 3.45 -16.48 0.89
CA TRP A 68 2.17 -15.76 0.71
C TRP A 68 0.96 -16.45 1.34
N GLY A 69 1.09 -17.68 1.85
CA GLY A 69 -0.05 -18.44 2.40
C GLY A 69 -0.71 -17.80 3.62
N ALA A 70 0.00 -16.95 4.36
CA ALA A 70 -0.58 -16.16 5.45
C ALA A 70 -1.40 -14.94 4.97
N HIS A 71 -1.18 -14.50 3.72
CA HIS A 71 -1.75 -13.26 3.18
C HIS A 71 -2.81 -13.50 2.10
N THR A 72 -2.75 -14.64 1.39
CA THR A 72 -3.65 -14.96 0.28
C THR A 72 -4.02 -16.45 0.27
N HIS A 73 -5.14 -16.78 -0.37
CA HIS A 73 -5.64 -18.16 -0.47
C HIS A 73 -5.21 -18.78 -1.81
N LEU A 74 -4.06 -19.46 -1.80
CA LEU A 74 -3.44 -20.05 -3.00
C LEU A 74 -4.39 -20.89 -3.88
N PRO A 75 -5.30 -21.72 -3.35
CA PRO A 75 -6.24 -22.48 -4.16
C PRO A 75 -7.27 -21.64 -4.93
N SER A 76 -7.51 -20.38 -4.52
CA SER A 76 -8.46 -19.49 -5.19
C SER A 76 -7.86 -18.71 -6.37
N TRP A 77 -6.56 -18.84 -6.63
CA TRP A 77 -5.94 -18.22 -7.80
C TRP A 77 -6.26 -19.02 -9.07
N ASN A 78 -6.54 -18.32 -10.17
CA ASN A 78 -6.77 -18.93 -11.50
C ASN A 78 -5.49 -19.50 -12.14
N LEU A 79 -4.43 -19.71 -11.34
CA LEU A 79 -3.17 -20.34 -11.75
C LEU A 79 -2.84 -21.46 -10.77
N PRO A 80 -2.41 -22.63 -11.25
CA PRO A 80 -1.93 -23.68 -10.37
C PRO A 80 -0.63 -23.26 -9.67
N PRO A 81 -0.28 -23.88 -8.52
CA PRO A 81 1.01 -23.72 -7.87
C PRO A 81 2.16 -24.00 -8.85
N SER A 82 2.78 -22.93 -9.35
CA SER A 82 3.69 -22.98 -10.50
C SER A 82 4.71 -21.84 -10.44
N PRO A 83 5.81 -21.94 -11.21
CA PRO A 83 6.77 -20.85 -11.36
C PRO A 83 6.12 -19.55 -11.86
N SER A 84 5.07 -19.65 -12.68
CA SER A 84 4.33 -18.50 -13.21
C SER A 84 3.59 -17.75 -12.11
N LEU A 85 2.85 -18.48 -11.25
CA LEU A 85 2.19 -17.87 -10.09
C LEU A 85 3.22 -17.28 -9.12
N TYR A 86 4.34 -17.99 -8.87
CA TYR A 86 5.42 -17.46 -8.04
C TYR A 86 5.95 -16.13 -8.58
N ARG A 87 6.29 -16.06 -9.88
CA ARG A 87 6.78 -14.84 -10.52
C ARG A 87 5.76 -13.71 -10.45
N LEU A 88 4.48 -14.03 -10.61
CA LEU A 88 3.41 -13.03 -10.52
C LEU A 88 3.30 -12.44 -9.11
N LEU A 89 3.14 -13.28 -8.09
CA LEU A 89 3.04 -12.82 -6.70
C LEU A 89 4.31 -12.10 -6.27
N HIS A 90 5.48 -12.61 -6.67
CA HIS A 90 6.76 -11.95 -6.40
C HIS A 90 6.86 -10.56 -7.05
N ARG A 91 6.34 -10.40 -8.26
CA ARG A 91 6.30 -9.10 -8.94
C ARG A 91 5.35 -8.11 -8.26
N TRP A 92 4.28 -8.58 -7.64
CA TRP A 92 3.31 -7.74 -6.96
C TRP A 92 3.59 -7.52 -5.47
N ASP A 93 4.40 -8.37 -4.85
CA ASP A 93 4.88 -8.27 -3.47
C ASP A 93 5.31 -6.82 -3.10
N PRO A 94 6.06 -6.09 -3.95
CA PRO A 94 6.47 -4.72 -3.63
C PRO A 94 5.34 -3.70 -3.58
N LEU A 95 4.15 -4.00 -4.14
CA LEU A 95 2.97 -3.12 -4.09
C LEU A 95 2.37 -3.03 -2.71
N ILE A 96 2.52 -4.05 -1.87
CA ILE A 96 1.79 -4.14 -0.60
C ILE A 96 2.26 -3.04 0.36
N GLY A 97 1.29 -2.40 1.02
CA GLY A 97 1.52 -1.30 1.96
C GLY A 97 1.09 0.06 1.42
N PHE A 98 1.63 1.13 2.01
CA PHE A 98 1.19 2.49 1.76
C PHE A 98 1.91 3.18 0.61
N TRP A 99 1.13 3.95 -0.14
CA TRP A 99 1.57 4.76 -1.26
C TRP A 99 0.93 6.14 -1.18
N ARG A 100 1.69 7.15 -1.59
CA ARG A 100 1.16 8.49 -1.81
C ARG A 100 1.06 8.75 -3.30
N ARG A 101 -0.05 9.33 -3.74
CA ARG A 101 -0.19 9.82 -5.10
C ARG A 101 0.59 11.13 -5.28
N ILE A 102 1.13 11.33 -6.48
CA ILE A 102 1.71 12.60 -6.93
C ILE A 102 0.77 13.24 -7.95
N GLY A 103 0.60 14.56 -7.86
CA GLY A 103 -0.14 15.36 -8.83
C GLY A 103 -1.30 16.11 -8.18
N ASN A 104 -1.77 17.16 -8.88
CA ASN A 104 -2.83 18.04 -8.39
C ASN A 104 -4.20 17.47 -8.77
N ASN A 105 -4.73 16.57 -7.95
CA ASN A 105 -6.02 15.92 -8.18
C ASN A 105 -6.80 15.86 -6.85
N PRO A 106 -8.11 16.17 -6.86
CA PRO A 106 -8.92 16.30 -5.64
C PRO A 106 -9.14 15.01 -4.86
N SER A 107 -8.83 13.84 -5.42
CA SER A 107 -9.04 12.57 -4.71
C SER A 107 -7.98 12.30 -3.62
N PRO A 108 -8.30 11.44 -2.63
CA PRO A 108 -7.40 11.17 -1.51
C PRO A 108 -5.99 10.75 -1.97
N PRO A 109 -4.95 11.37 -1.39
CA PRO A 109 -3.56 11.16 -1.80
C PRO A 109 -2.98 9.86 -1.24
N LEU A 110 -3.52 9.34 -0.13
CA LEU A 110 -3.01 8.15 0.52
C LEU A 110 -3.76 6.91 0.04
N VAL A 111 -3.00 5.90 -0.35
CA VAL A 111 -3.49 4.61 -0.83
C VAL A 111 -2.82 3.47 -0.08
N LEU A 112 -3.60 2.42 0.20
CA LEU A 112 -3.14 1.18 0.80
C LEU A 112 -3.40 0.02 -0.17
N PHE A 113 -2.38 -0.81 -0.41
CA PHE A 113 -2.50 -2.07 -1.16
C PHE A 113 -2.42 -3.25 -0.21
N GLU A 114 -3.37 -4.17 -0.34
CA GLU A 114 -3.49 -5.35 0.51
C GLU A 114 -3.75 -6.61 -0.32
N TRP A 115 -3.23 -7.73 0.17
CA TRP A 115 -3.60 -9.03 -0.35
C TRP A 115 -5.07 -9.34 -0.04
N GLY A 116 -5.80 -9.77 -1.07
CA GLY A 116 -7.05 -10.49 -0.93
C GLY A 116 -6.86 -12.00 -1.11
N PRO A 117 -7.95 -12.79 -1.07
CA PRO A 117 -7.89 -14.24 -1.22
C PRO A 117 -7.28 -14.69 -2.55
N SER A 118 -7.53 -13.97 -3.65
CA SER A 118 -7.03 -14.31 -4.99
C SER A 118 -6.73 -13.09 -5.87
N PHE A 119 -6.53 -11.93 -5.23
CA PHE A 119 -6.31 -10.64 -5.87
C PHE A 119 -5.53 -9.72 -4.92
N ILE A 120 -5.16 -8.54 -5.41
CA ILE A 120 -4.72 -7.41 -4.59
C ILE A 120 -5.74 -6.30 -4.75
N THR A 121 -6.12 -5.67 -3.64
CA THR A 121 -6.97 -4.47 -3.66
C THR A 121 -6.14 -3.26 -3.28
N ALA A 122 -6.29 -2.18 -4.05
CA ALA A 122 -5.86 -0.85 -3.63
C ALA A 122 -7.08 -0.05 -3.17
N SER A 123 -6.95 0.56 -2.00
CA SER A 123 -7.98 1.41 -1.42
C SER A 123 -7.43 2.79 -1.11
N ARG A 124 -8.24 3.82 -1.37
CA ARG A 124 -8.01 5.18 -0.91
C ARG A 124 -8.33 5.27 0.57
N ILE A 125 -7.47 5.93 1.32
CA ILE A 125 -7.66 6.18 2.75
C ILE A 125 -8.00 7.65 2.90
N SER A 126 -9.18 7.93 3.49
CA SER A 126 -9.66 9.29 3.73
C SER A 126 -10.21 9.40 5.15
N PRO A 127 -10.26 10.62 5.73
CA PRO A 127 -11.03 10.88 6.94
C PRO A 127 -12.48 10.44 6.80
N ASP A 128 -13.09 9.99 7.90
CA ASP A 128 -14.54 9.82 7.97
C ASP A 128 -15.24 11.19 7.83
N PRO A 129 -16.10 11.39 6.82
CA PRO A 129 -16.81 12.66 6.64
C PRO A 129 -17.81 12.97 7.76
N THR A 130 -18.21 11.98 8.56
CA THR A 130 -19.21 12.14 9.63
C THR A 130 -18.61 12.40 11.01
N GLY A 131 -17.35 12.00 11.23
CA GLY A 131 -16.65 12.10 12.50
C GLY A 131 -15.74 13.32 12.61
N SER A 132 -16.30 14.53 12.75
CA SER A 132 -15.48 15.71 13.07
C SER A 132 -14.77 15.52 14.41
N GLY A 133 -13.46 15.81 14.45
CA GLY A 133 -12.64 15.58 15.64
C GLY A 133 -12.41 14.12 15.99
N SER A 134 -12.56 13.20 15.03
CA SER A 134 -12.31 11.76 15.20
C SER A 134 -11.08 11.31 14.41
N TYR A 135 -10.39 10.29 14.91
CA TYR A 135 -9.32 9.58 14.21
C TYR A 135 -9.82 8.53 13.20
N ALA A 136 -11.14 8.43 13.02
CA ALA A 136 -11.77 7.48 12.11
C ALA A 136 -11.38 7.71 10.63
N VAL A 137 -11.08 6.61 9.94
CA VAL A 137 -10.73 6.59 8.52
C VAL A 137 -11.65 5.68 7.73
N VAL A 138 -11.93 6.04 6.49
CA VAL A 138 -12.69 5.24 5.54
C VAL A 138 -11.75 4.65 4.51
N LYS A 139 -11.92 3.34 4.24
CA LYS A 139 -11.21 2.62 3.19
C LYS A 139 -12.13 2.45 1.98
N THR A 140 -11.78 3.10 0.87
CA THR A 140 -12.57 3.04 -0.37
C THR A 140 -11.79 2.33 -1.47
N PRO A 141 -12.12 1.08 -1.84
CA PRO A 141 -11.49 0.37 -2.95
C PRO A 141 -11.61 1.15 -4.26
N PHE A 142 -10.52 1.19 -5.04
CA PHE A 142 -10.53 1.83 -6.36
C PHE A 142 -9.78 1.03 -7.43
N LEU A 143 -8.92 0.09 -7.06
CA LEU A 143 -8.14 -0.72 -7.98
C LEU A 143 -8.11 -2.18 -7.54
N TYR A 144 -8.22 -3.11 -8.48
CA TYR A 144 -8.06 -4.54 -8.25
C TYR A 144 -7.06 -5.13 -9.23
N LEU A 145 -6.09 -5.89 -8.73
CA LEU A 145 -5.17 -6.68 -9.53
C LEU A 145 -5.49 -8.16 -9.32
N GLY A 146 -5.69 -8.90 -10.40
CA GLY A 146 -6.05 -10.32 -10.34
C GLY A 146 -5.57 -11.08 -11.55
N VAL A 147 -6.03 -12.31 -11.66
CA VAL A 147 -5.68 -13.19 -12.78
C VAL A 147 -6.94 -13.59 -13.52
N SER A 148 -6.94 -13.42 -14.85
CA SER A 148 -8.03 -13.85 -15.72
C SER A 148 -8.21 -15.37 -15.69
N SER A 149 -9.30 -15.86 -16.27
CA SER A 149 -9.49 -17.30 -16.50
C SER A 149 -8.42 -17.92 -17.42
N SER A 150 -7.76 -17.12 -18.26
CA SER A 150 -6.64 -17.55 -19.11
C SER A 150 -5.30 -17.61 -18.38
N GLY A 151 -5.23 -17.18 -17.12
CA GLY A 151 -3.99 -17.10 -16.36
C GLY A 151 -3.20 -15.79 -16.57
N ASP A 152 -3.80 -14.81 -17.25
CA ASP A 152 -3.15 -13.54 -17.55
C ASP A 152 -3.38 -12.51 -16.42
N PRO A 153 -2.37 -11.71 -16.05
CA PRO A 153 -2.53 -10.62 -15.10
C PRO A 153 -3.50 -9.56 -15.65
N VAL A 154 -4.52 -9.21 -14.87
CA VAL A 154 -5.50 -8.18 -15.20
C VAL A 154 -5.57 -7.13 -14.09
N THR A 155 -5.85 -5.89 -14.45
CA THR A 155 -6.08 -4.82 -13.47
C THR A 155 -7.29 -4.00 -13.87
N PHE A 156 -8.15 -3.71 -12.89
CA PHE A 156 -9.37 -2.95 -13.08
C PHE A 156 -9.42 -1.77 -12.11
N LEU A 157 -9.79 -0.61 -12.64
CA LEU A 157 -10.13 0.59 -11.90
C LEU A 157 -11.65 0.63 -11.70
N VAL A 158 -12.11 0.90 -10.47
CA VAL A 158 -13.52 1.17 -10.18
C VAL A 158 -13.80 2.62 -10.55
N SER A 159 -14.71 2.86 -11.49
CA SER A 159 -15.07 4.21 -11.87
C SER A 159 -15.76 4.94 -10.71
N PRO A 160 -15.36 6.18 -10.39
CA PRO A 160 -16.04 6.99 -9.38
C PRO A 160 -17.47 7.37 -9.80
N ASP A 161 -17.75 7.44 -11.11
CA ASP A 161 -19.03 7.90 -11.65
C ASP A 161 -20.09 6.78 -11.69
N SER A 162 -19.63 5.53 -11.73
CA SER A 162 -20.47 4.33 -11.71
C SER A 162 -19.72 3.23 -10.98
N ALA A 163 -20.09 2.94 -9.72
CA ALA A 163 -19.47 1.88 -8.92
C ALA A 163 -19.55 0.47 -9.57
N SER A 164 -20.37 0.32 -10.61
CA SER A 164 -20.53 -0.90 -11.41
C SER A 164 -19.72 -0.92 -12.71
N SER A 165 -18.99 0.15 -13.07
CA SER A 165 -18.15 0.14 -14.28
C SER A 165 -16.67 -0.05 -13.92
N LEU A 166 -16.12 -1.15 -14.45
CA LEU A 166 -14.71 -1.49 -14.35
C LEU A 166 -13.99 -1.04 -15.61
N VAL A 167 -12.99 -0.17 -15.44
CA VAL A 167 -12.12 0.27 -16.54
C VAL A 167 -10.83 -0.54 -16.47
N PRO A 168 -10.46 -1.29 -17.52
CA PRO A 168 -9.22 -2.01 -17.49
C PRO A 168 -8.04 -1.02 -17.56
N VAL A 169 -7.04 -1.24 -16.71
CA VAL A 169 -5.86 -0.37 -16.59
C VAL A 169 -4.59 -1.20 -16.56
N SER A 170 -3.46 -0.55 -16.77
CA SER A 170 -2.12 -1.09 -16.64
C SER A 170 -1.43 -0.47 -15.42
N VAL A 171 -0.66 -1.28 -14.70
CA VAL A 171 0.18 -0.85 -13.56
C VAL A 171 1.63 -1.05 -13.95
N ASN A 172 2.33 0.05 -14.20
CA ASN A 172 3.70 0.07 -14.70
C ASN A 172 4.65 0.54 -13.60
N PHE A 173 5.61 -0.31 -13.20
CA PHE A 173 6.61 0.03 -12.20
C PHE A 173 7.74 0.86 -12.80
N LEU A 174 8.03 2.01 -12.18
CA LEU A 174 9.20 2.84 -12.43
C LEU A 174 10.20 2.63 -11.29
N GLY A 175 10.93 1.51 -11.35
CA GLY A 175 11.78 1.06 -10.25
C GLY A 175 10.96 0.44 -9.10
N THR A 176 11.50 0.48 -7.88
CA THR A 176 10.91 -0.23 -6.71
C THR A 176 10.04 0.65 -5.81
N ARG A 177 10.03 1.97 -6.05
CA ARG A 177 9.37 2.96 -5.19
C ARG A 177 8.38 3.86 -5.93
N HIS A 178 8.15 3.62 -7.22
CA HIS A 178 7.25 4.40 -8.04
C HIS A 178 6.51 3.47 -8.99
N PHE A 179 5.20 3.64 -9.11
CA PHE A 179 4.42 3.05 -10.20
C PHE A 179 3.46 4.07 -10.81
N VAL A 180 3.01 3.75 -12.01
CA VAL A 180 2.04 4.55 -12.78
C VAL A 180 0.87 3.66 -13.13
N VAL A 181 -0.34 4.19 -12.97
CA VAL A 181 -1.57 3.58 -13.45
C VAL A 181 -1.99 4.32 -14.70
N GLU A 182 -2.28 3.60 -15.79
CA GLU A 182 -2.70 4.14 -17.08
C GLU A 182 -3.83 3.28 -17.67
N GLU A 183 -4.80 3.89 -18.36
CA GLU A 183 -5.87 3.17 -19.05
C GLU A 183 -5.27 2.18 -20.07
N SER A 184 -5.67 0.91 -20.01
CA SER A 184 -5.15 -0.09 -20.93
C SER A 184 -5.96 -0.06 -22.22
N PHE A 185 -5.30 0.21 -23.34
CA PHE A 185 -5.90 0.07 -24.65
C PHE A 185 -5.91 -1.41 -25.05
N TYR A 186 -7.04 -2.08 -24.86
CA TYR A 186 -7.33 -3.24 -25.68
C TYR A 186 -7.85 -2.70 -27.02
N ASP A 187 -7.21 -3.07 -28.14
CA ASP A 187 -7.75 -2.80 -29.46
C ASP A 187 -9.16 -3.44 -29.54
N ASP A 188 -10.20 -2.62 -29.41
CA ASP A 188 -11.58 -2.98 -29.72
C ASP A 188 -11.71 -3.25 -31.23
N GLU A 189 -11.24 -4.42 -31.68
CA GLU A 189 -11.48 -4.87 -33.05
C GLU A 189 -12.82 -5.61 -33.23
N GLU A 190 -13.60 -5.90 -32.17
CA GLU A 190 -14.83 -6.72 -32.31
C GLU A 190 -16.11 -6.21 -31.64
N GLU A 191 -16.20 -4.96 -31.17
CA GLU A 191 -17.48 -4.42 -30.66
C GLU A 191 -18.29 -3.70 -31.75
N LYS A 192 -18.81 -4.46 -32.71
CA LYS A 192 -20.00 -4.05 -33.48
C LYS A 192 -20.90 -5.25 -33.78
N GLY A 193 -21.77 -5.55 -32.83
CA GLY A 193 -22.96 -6.34 -33.10
C GLY A 193 -23.54 -6.93 -31.84
N VAL A 194 -24.50 -6.23 -31.23
CA VAL A 194 -25.84 -6.72 -30.87
C VAL A 194 -26.46 -5.64 -29.99
N VAL A 195 -27.36 -4.85 -30.58
CA VAL A 195 -28.39 -4.15 -29.81
C VAL A 195 -29.35 -5.24 -29.35
N GLY A 196 -29.27 -5.62 -28.08
CA GLY A 196 -30.21 -6.52 -27.42
C GLY A 196 -30.95 -5.74 -26.35
N GLU A 197 -32.27 -5.71 -26.46
CA GLU A 197 -33.21 -4.96 -25.62
C GLU A 197 -33.14 -5.37 -24.14
N GLY A 198 -33.69 -4.47 -23.31
CA GLY A 198 -33.55 -4.43 -21.86
C GLY A 198 -33.96 -5.69 -21.10
N LEU A 199 -33.27 -5.90 -19.99
CA LEU A 199 -33.84 -6.56 -18.81
C LEU A 199 -33.52 -5.70 -17.60
N GLU A 200 -34.56 -5.02 -17.10
CA GLU A 200 -34.63 -4.47 -15.76
C GLU A 200 -34.42 -5.61 -14.75
N LEU A 201 -33.44 -5.48 -13.85
CA LEU A 201 -33.40 -6.30 -12.64
C LEU A 201 -32.86 -5.52 -11.45
N GLY A 202 -33.82 -4.92 -10.73
CA GLY A 202 -33.91 -4.85 -9.27
C GLY A 202 -32.67 -4.47 -8.48
N SER A 203 -32.73 -3.28 -7.87
CA SER A 203 -31.90 -2.86 -6.73
C SER A 203 -31.82 -3.96 -5.66
N SER A 204 -30.61 -4.44 -5.37
CA SER A 204 -30.26 -5.08 -4.10
C SER A 204 -28.75 -5.18 -3.97
N SER A 205 -28.26 -4.56 -2.88
CA SER A 205 -27.00 -4.76 -2.15
C SER A 205 -25.77 -5.31 -2.89
N SER A 206 -24.70 -4.51 -2.86
CA SER A 206 -23.32 -4.87 -3.19
C SER A 206 -22.79 -6.00 -2.29
N SER A 207 -22.90 -7.25 -2.75
CA SER A 207 -22.15 -8.38 -2.21
C SER A 207 -20.95 -8.68 -3.12
N PRO A 208 -19.76 -9.01 -2.59
CA PRO A 208 -18.60 -9.47 -3.35
C PRO A 208 -18.91 -10.60 -4.35
N GLU A 209 -19.96 -11.38 -4.09
CA GLU A 209 -20.41 -12.48 -4.94
C GLU A 209 -21.02 -12.01 -6.26
N ARG A 210 -21.70 -10.85 -6.30
CA ARG A 210 -22.27 -10.27 -7.54
C ARG A 210 -21.17 -9.69 -8.43
N MET A 211 -20.13 -9.11 -7.83
CA MET A 211 -18.93 -8.66 -8.53
C MET A 211 -18.13 -9.84 -9.11
N MET A 212 -17.98 -10.93 -8.36
CA MET A 212 -17.43 -12.17 -8.89
C MET A 212 -18.27 -12.72 -10.04
N PHE A 213 -19.59 -12.69 -9.92
CA PHE A 213 -20.50 -13.12 -10.99
C PHE A 213 -20.32 -12.29 -12.27
N GLU A 214 -20.15 -10.97 -12.18
CA GLU A 214 -19.89 -10.08 -13.33
C GLU A 214 -18.51 -10.35 -13.96
N ILE A 215 -17.48 -10.60 -13.15
CA ILE A 215 -16.15 -11.02 -13.62
C ILE A 215 -16.25 -12.37 -14.35
N TYR A 216 -16.94 -13.36 -13.77
CA TYR A 216 -17.15 -14.67 -14.40
C TYR A 216 -17.97 -14.57 -15.69
N GLN A 217 -19.03 -13.77 -15.71
CA GLN A 217 -19.91 -13.59 -16.86
C GLN A 217 -19.20 -12.86 -18.02
N HIS A 218 -18.33 -11.89 -17.71
CA HIS A 218 -17.46 -11.24 -18.69
C HIS A 218 -16.53 -12.26 -19.40
N PHE A 219 -16.05 -13.28 -18.69
CA PHE A 219 -15.20 -14.34 -19.28
C PHE A 219 -16.00 -15.48 -19.92
N ALA A 220 -17.20 -15.80 -19.44
CA ALA A 220 -18.04 -16.88 -19.98
C ALA A 220 -18.57 -16.59 -21.39
N ASN A 221 -18.77 -15.31 -21.74
CA ASN A 221 -19.33 -14.91 -23.04
C ASN A 221 -18.31 -14.96 -24.19
N ARG A 222 -17.05 -15.34 -23.95
CA ARG A 222 -15.97 -15.38 -24.97
C ARG A 222 -15.73 -16.74 -25.62
N THR A 223 -16.49 -17.78 -25.27
CA THR A 223 -16.34 -19.11 -25.88
C THR A 223 -17.42 -19.39 -26.93
N SER A 224 -17.20 -18.95 -28.18
CA SER A 224 -17.83 -19.53 -29.37
C SER A 224 -16.98 -19.23 -30.63
N PRO A 225 -16.67 -20.23 -31.49
CA PRO A 225 -15.79 -20.02 -32.65
C PRO A 225 -16.56 -19.88 -33.97
N GLY A 226 -16.11 -18.98 -34.85
CA GLY A 226 -16.44 -18.90 -36.28
C GLY A 226 -16.34 -17.46 -36.79
N GLY A 227 -15.66 -17.08 -37.86
CA GLY A 227 -15.08 -17.76 -39.01
C GLY A 227 -15.22 -16.81 -40.22
N GLY A 228 -14.15 -16.52 -40.96
CA GLY A 228 -14.25 -15.87 -42.28
C GLY A 228 -13.38 -14.63 -42.51
N GLU A 229 -12.19 -14.86 -43.07
CA GLU A 229 -11.22 -13.85 -43.49
C GLU A 229 -11.59 -13.09 -44.79
N LYS A 230 -10.91 -11.94 -44.98
CA LYS A 230 -10.58 -11.25 -46.25
C LYS A 230 -11.65 -10.33 -46.87
N GLY A 231 -11.64 -9.06 -46.45
CA GLY A 231 -12.28 -7.98 -47.23
C GLY A 231 -12.21 -6.54 -46.67
N SER A 232 -11.80 -6.32 -45.42
CA SER A 232 -12.03 -5.05 -44.71
C SER A 232 -10.87 -4.03 -44.75
N SER A 233 -9.63 -4.46 -44.99
CA SER A 233 -8.40 -3.68 -44.69
C SER A 233 -8.27 -2.33 -45.43
N ARG A 234 -8.85 -2.16 -46.63
CA ARG A 234 -8.62 -0.94 -47.43
C ARG A 234 -9.60 0.21 -47.19
N ARG A 235 -10.72 0.00 -46.49
CA ARG A 235 -11.72 1.07 -46.26
C ARG A 235 -11.53 1.82 -44.93
N HIS A 236 -10.68 1.30 -44.03
CA HIS A 236 -10.53 1.84 -42.67
C HIS A 236 -9.58 3.03 -42.54
N ARG A 237 -8.66 3.24 -43.49
CA ARG A 237 -7.66 4.32 -43.40
C ARG A 237 -8.23 5.73 -43.62
N ARG A 238 -9.49 5.86 -44.06
CA ARG A 238 -10.18 7.15 -44.26
C ARG A 238 -11.15 7.56 -43.14
N ARG A 239 -11.33 6.73 -42.09
CA ARG A 239 -12.23 7.02 -40.96
C ARG A 239 -11.55 7.25 -39.61
N LYS A 240 -10.21 7.22 -39.53
CA LYS A 240 -9.45 7.58 -38.30
C LYS A 240 -9.43 9.08 -37.97
N GLY A 241 -10.05 9.93 -38.80
CA GLY A 241 -10.06 11.39 -38.60
C GLY A 241 -11.29 11.96 -37.88
N LYS A 242 -12.33 11.16 -37.61
CA LYS A 242 -13.59 11.67 -37.01
C LYS A 242 -14.28 10.57 -36.20
N GLY A 243 -13.91 10.46 -34.92
CA GLY A 243 -14.56 9.57 -33.96
C GLY A 243 -14.27 10.03 -32.53
N GLY A 244 -15.23 10.76 -31.96
CA GLY A 244 -15.49 11.04 -30.54
C GLY A 244 -14.34 10.96 -29.54
N GLY A 245 -13.94 12.12 -29.02
CA GLY A 245 -13.13 12.22 -27.81
C GLY A 245 -13.83 11.62 -26.60
N ARG A 246 -13.47 10.39 -26.24
CA ARG A 246 -13.43 10.01 -24.82
C ARG A 246 -12.30 10.83 -24.20
N ARG A 247 -12.61 11.61 -23.16
CA ARG A 247 -11.59 12.29 -22.37
C ARG A 247 -10.63 11.21 -21.87
N ARG A 248 -9.40 11.23 -22.37
CA ARG A 248 -8.32 10.32 -21.96
C ARG A 248 -8.17 10.44 -20.44
N TRP A 249 -8.28 9.31 -19.74
CA TRP A 249 -7.98 9.30 -18.30
C TRP A 249 -6.48 9.61 -18.12
N GLU A 250 -6.18 10.56 -17.22
CA GLU A 250 -4.81 11.01 -16.98
C GLU A 250 -4.07 10.00 -16.10
N ALA A 251 -2.82 9.71 -16.45
CA ALA A 251 -2.00 8.76 -15.73
C ALA A 251 -1.83 9.16 -14.25
N GLU A 252 -2.10 8.24 -13.33
CA GLU A 252 -1.90 8.48 -11.89
C GLU A 252 -0.55 7.91 -11.43
N HIS A 253 0.26 8.75 -10.80
CA HIS A 253 1.60 8.39 -10.31
C HIS A 253 1.59 8.17 -8.79
N PHE A 254 2.23 7.09 -8.33
CA PHE A 254 2.27 6.73 -6.91
C PHE A 254 3.68 6.44 -6.43
N VAL A 255 4.04 7.02 -5.28
CA VAL A 255 5.34 6.80 -4.62
C VAL A 255 5.16 6.04 -3.33
N ARG A 256 6.01 5.04 -3.12
CA ARG A 256 5.97 4.18 -1.94
C ARG A 256 6.32 4.96 -0.68
N ILE A 257 5.57 4.72 0.38
CA ILE A 257 5.93 5.12 1.74
C ILE A 257 6.62 3.91 2.37
N ALA A 258 7.95 3.87 2.29
CA ALA A 258 8.73 2.72 2.75
C ALA A 258 8.80 2.64 4.29
N ASP A 259 8.92 3.80 4.93
CA ASP A 259 9.10 3.95 6.37
C ASP A 259 7.78 4.33 7.05
N CYS A 260 6.79 3.43 7.02
CA CYS A 260 5.45 3.70 7.53
C CYS A 260 5.31 3.53 9.05
N CYS A 261 6.27 2.89 9.72
CA CYS A 261 6.21 2.59 11.16
C CYS A 261 7.46 3.10 11.90
N PRO A 262 7.32 3.48 13.19
CA PRO A 262 8.45 3.76 14.06
C PRO A 262 9.39 2.58 14.25
N THR A 263 10.64 2.90 14.59
CA THR A 263 11.63 1.93 15.03
C THR A 263 12.30 2.42 16.32
N PRO A 264 12.93 1.55 17.13
CA PRO A 264 13.62 1.99 18.34
C PRO A 264 14.71 3.05 18.08
N ALA A 265 15.37 2.99 16.93
CA ALA A 265 16.39 3.98 16.52
C ALA A 265 15.77 5.28 15.95
N ARG A 266 14.55 5.21 15.43
CA ARG A 266 13.84 6.32 14.80
C ARG A 266 12.38 6.34 15.28
N PRO A 267 12.15 6.77 16.53
CA PRO A 267 10.86 6.63 17.22
C PRO A 267 9.75 7.50 16.60
N LEU A 268 10.09 8.62 15.97
CA LEU A 268 9.10 9.49 15.32
C LEU A 268 8.82 9.10 13.87
N GLN A 269 9.63 8.22 13.28
CA GLN A 269 9.54 7.89 11.85
C GLN A 269 8.22 7.17 11.58
N GLY A 270 7.51 7.54 10.52
CA GLY A 270 6.29 6.81 10.18
C GLY A 270 5.25 7.63 9.46
N LEU A 271 4.16 6.92 9.14
CA LEU A 271 2.92 7.51 8.70
C LEU A 271 1.98 7.63 9.90
N TRP A 272 1.53 8.85 10.14
CA TRP A 272 0.76 9.25 11.31
C TRP A 272 -0.54 9.93 10.86
N LYS A 273 -1.51 9.97 11.75
CA LYS A 273 -2.73 10.76 11.59
C LYS A 273 -2.90 11.69 12.79
N GLY A 274 -3.35 12.92 12.53
CA GLY A 274 -3.50 13.95 13.56
C GLY A 274 -4.71 14.82 13.26
N ILE A 275 -5.38 15.31 14.29
CA ILE A 275 -6.53 16.20 14.15
C ILE A 275 -6.04 17.64 14.17
N CYS A 276 -6.27 18.38 13.09
CA CYS A 276 -5.86 19.78 13.01
C CYS A 276 -6.85 20.72 13.71
N GLU A 277 -6.50 22.00 13.84
CA GLU A 277 -7.32 23.03 14.51
C GLU A 277 -8.76 23.10 13.98
N ASN A 278 -8.96 22.83 12.70
CA ASN A 278 -10.28 22.80 12.06
C ASN A 278 -11.07 21.51 12.35
N LEU A 279 -10.60 20.68 13.28
CA LEU A 279 -11.13 19.36 13.62
C LEU A 279 -11.14 18.35 12.46
N ASN A 280 -10.34 18.62 11.43
CA ASN A 280 -10.16 17.70 10.31
C ASN A 280 -9.02 16.74 10.61
N LEU A 281 -9.22 15.46 10.32
CA LEU A 281 -8.16 14.47 10.34
C LEU A 281 -7.24 14.67 9.13
N GLU A 282 -5.94 14.76 9.38
CA GLU A 282 -4.91 14.86 8.37
C GLU A 282 -3.89 13.73 8.52
N PHE A 283 -3.23 13.37 7.42
CA PHE A 283 -2.17 12.37 7.41
C PHE A 283 -0.81 13.05 7.31
N TYR A 284 0.15 12.56 8.08
CA TYR A 284 1.49 13.14 8.18
C TYR A 284 2.55 12.06 8.00
N LEU A 285 3.59 12.37 7.26
CA LEU A 285 4.75 11.52 7.07
C LEU A 285 5.96 12.16 7.75
N VAL A 286 6.50 11.46 8.75
CA VAL A 286 7.70 11.88 9.47
C VAL A 286 8.88 11.03 9.02
N THR A 287 9.96 11.69 8.62
CA THR A 287 11.16 11.04 8.07
C THR A 287 12.41 11.58 8.74
N TYR A 288 13.39 10.69 8.92
CA TYR A 288 14.74 11.05 9.34
C TYR A 288 15.61 11.16 8.09
N ASP A 289 16.38 12.23 7.98
CA ASP A 289 17.35 12.41 6.90
C ASP A 289 18.70 11.73 7.23
N ASP A 290 19.61 11.72 6.25
CA ASP A 290 20.91 11.06 6.37
C ASP A 290 21.89 11.79 7.32
N VAL A 291 21.60 13.05 7.64
CA VAL A 291 22.37 13.87 8.60
C VAL A 291 21.79 13.83 10.01
N GLY A 292 20.73 13.04 10.22
CA GLY A 292 20.13 12.81 11.54
C GLY A 292 19.10 13.87 11.93
N GLY A 293 18.62 14.69 11.00
CA GLY A 293 17.48 15.58 11.17
C GLY A 293 16.14 14.86 11.00
N VAL A 294 15.07 15.50 11.47
CA VAL A 294 13.68 15.02 11.35
C VAL A 294 12.88 16.05 10.58
N THR A 295 12.07 15.58 9.63
CA THR A 295 11.09 16.41 8.91
C THR A 295 9.73 15.75 8.90
N CYS A 296 8.69 16.53 9.12
CA CYS A 296 7.30 16.11 8.98
C CYS A 296 6.67 16.81 7.79
N ARG A 297 5.89 16.08 6.99
CA ARG A 297 5.13 16.62 5.86
C ARG A 297 3.71 16.11 5.90
N ARG A 298 2.75 16.95 5.52
CA ARG A 298 1.37 16.51 5.30
C ARG A 298 1.29 15.68 4.02
N VAL A 299 0.59 14.55 4.06
CA VAL A 299 0.37 13.68 2.91
C VAL A 299 -0.83 14.22 2.14
N GLY A 300 -0.58 14.94 1.04
CA GLY A 300 -1.67 15.41 0.17
C GLY A 300 -1.60 16.82 -0.40
N ASP A 301 -0.64 17.62 0.04
CA ASP A 301 -0.60 19.02 -0.38
C ASP A 301 -0.12 19.20 -1.81
N SER A 302 -1.07 19.45 -2.71
CA SER A 302 -0.81 19.89 -4.08
C SER A 302 -1.77 20.96 -4.59
N SER A 303 -2.68 21.48 -3.75
CA SER A 303 -3.59 22.56 -4.14
C SER A 303 -2.88 23.91 -4.33
N GLU A 304 -1.68 24.09 -3.78
CA GLU A 304 -0.86 25.29 -3.99
C GLU A 304 0.44 24.92 -4.69
N LEU A 305 0.82 25.72 -5.71
CA LEU A 305 1.97 25.50 -6.60
C LEU A 305 3.33 25.33 -5.87
N PHE A 306 3.38 25.56 -4.55
CA PHE A 306 4.57 25.48 -3.70
C PHE A 306 4.37 24.72 -2.37
N SER A 307 3.18 24.19 -2.07
CA SER A 307 2.88 23.61 -0.73
C SER A 307 3.32 22.16 -0.53
N GLY A 308 3.63 21.41 -1.59
CA GLY A 308 4.00 20.00 -1.50
C GLY A 308 5.42 19.70 -0.98
N TYR A 309 6.26 20.73 -0.79
CA TYR A 309 7.67 20.56 -0.41
C TYR A 309 8.02 21.05 0.99
N SER A 310 7.18 21.91 1.57
CA SER A 310 7.44 22.54 2.86
C SER A 310 7.10 21.60 4.01
N PRO A 311 8.02 21.36 4.94
CA PRO A 311 7.71 20.61 6.15
C PRO A 311 6.60 21.29 6.96
N VAL A 312 5.80 20.53 7.71
CA VAL A 312 4.99 21.09 8.80
C VAL A 312 5.93 21.55 9.91
N PHE A 313 6.87 20.69 10.26
CA PHE A 313 7.97 20.99 11.16
C PHE A 313 9.24 20.28 10.72
N TRP A 314 10.37 20.78 11.22
CA TRP A 314 11.68 20.16 11.04
C TRP A 314 12.61 20.42 12.22
N THR A 315 13.63 19.59 12.38
CA THR A 315 14.77 19.86 13.25
C THR A 315 16.01 19.20 12.69
N SER A 316 17.16 19.88 12.76
CA SER A 316 18.47 19.29 12.49
C SER A 316 19.09 18.65 13.74
N ASN A 317 18.54 18.94 14.92
CA ASN A 317 19.00 18.39 16.18
C ASN A 317 17.96 17.41 16.74
N THR A 318 18.30 16.13 16.75
CA THR A 318 17.45 15.04 17.27
C THR A 318 17.75 14.64 18.71
N THR A 319 18.53 15.44 19.45
CA THR A 319 18.74 15.19 20.88
C THR A 319 17.47 15.45 21.68
N PHE A 320 16.88 14.38 22.20
CA PHE A 320 15.75 14.48 23.12
C PHE A 320 16.17 14.99 24.49
N LEU A 321 15.39 15.93 25.02
CA LEU A 321 15.38 16.25 26.44
C LEU A 321 14.72 15.10 27.20
N GLN A 322 15.35 14.68 28.29
CA GLN A 322 14.88 13.60 29.16
C GLN A 322 14.31 14.17 30.45
N SER A 323 13.43 13.40 31.09
CA SER A 323 12.98 13.69 32.45
C SER A 323 14.15 13.67 33.44
N PRO A 324 14.17 14.53 34.48
CA PRO A 324 13.15 15.53 34.82
C PRO A 324 13.22 16.78 33.93
N PHE A 325 12.06 17.23 33.44
CA PHE A 325 11.95 18.44 32.63
C PHE A 325 12.00 19.71 33.49
N SER A 326 12.42 20.83 32.89
CA SER A 326 12.36 22.13 33.57
C SER A 326 10.92 22.55 33.87
N VAL A 327 10.75 23.47 34.82
CA VAL A 327 9.42 23.99 35.18
C VAL A 327 8.77 24.68 33.98
N GLU A 328 9.56 25.36 33.16
CA GLU A 328 9.10 26.03 31.95
C GLU A 328 8.51 25.03 30.94
N GLU A 329 9.18 23.91 30.68
CA GLU A 329 8.68 22.88 29.75
C GLU A 329 7.43 22.17 30.28
N GLN A 330 7.35 21.95 31.60
CA GLN A 330 6.15 21.39 32.23
C GLN A 330 4.95 22.34 32.12
N VAL A 331 5.16 23.64 32.36
CA VAL A 331 4.12 24.67 32.19
C VAL A 331 3.71 24.76 30.72
N LEU A 332 4.66 24.74 29.78
CA LEU A 332 4.39 24.79 28.35
C LEU A 332 3.52 23.63 27.86
N TYR A 333 3.73 22.42 28.37
CA TYR A 333 2.89 21.26 28.04
C TYR A 333 1.52 21.37 28.71
N SER A 334 1.49 21.54 30.03
CA SER A 334 0.25 21.52 30.83
C SER A 334 -0.72 22.67 30.55
N SER A 335 -0.25 23.80 30.01
CA SER A 335 -1.10 24.94 29.68
C SER A 335 -1.78 24.84 28.31
N ARG A 336 -1.51 23.81 27.51
CA ARG A 336 -2.00 23.70 26.12
C ARG A 336 -3.23 22.81 26.00
N GLU A 337 -4.06 23.13 25.02
CA GLU A 337 -5.21 22.31 24.65
C GLU A 337 -4.80 21.19 23.68
N HIS A 338 -5.16 19.96 24.00
CA HIS A 338 -4.93 18.81 23.13
C HIS A 338 -6.07 18.68 22.12
N VAL A 339 -5.75 18.75 20.83
CA VAL A 339 -6.76 18.71 19.76
C VAL A 339 -7.23 17.26 19.55
N GLY A 340 -8.53 17.03 19.73
CA GLY A 340 -9.17 15.76 19.39
C GLY A 340 -9.08 14.66 20.46
N LEU A 341 -8.51 14.94 21.64
CA LEU A 341 -8.61 14.04 22.80
C LEU A 341 -9.83 14.43 23.67
N ASN A 342 -10.68 13.45 23.99
CA ASN A 342 -11.69 13.64 25.03
C ASN A 342 -11.00 13.79 26.40
N GLN A 343 -11.52 14.67 27.26
CA GLN A 343 -11.00 14.98 28.60
C GLN A 343 -10.75 13.77 29.54
N GLY A 344 -11.26 12.58 29.20
CA GLY A 344 -11.05 11.34 29.95
C GLY A 344 -9.82 10.50 29.54
N ASP A 345 -9.17 10.77 28.40
CA ASP A 345 -8.00 10.02 27.89
C ASP A 345 -6.64 10.65 28.28
N ILE A 346 -6.66 11.69 29.13
CA ILE A 346 -5.48 12.49 29.53
C ILE A 346 -4.42 11.63 30.27
N GLU A 347 -4.80 10.47 30.82
CA GLU A 347 -3.86 9.50 31.40
C GLU A 347 -2.89 8.89 30.37
N ARG A 348 -3.13 9.05 29.05
CA ARG A 348 -2.18 8.66 27.98
C ARG A 348 -0.99 9.62 27.82
N GLY A 349 -1.06 10.83 28.37
CA GLY A 349 -0.16 11.95 28.07
C GLY A 349 1.07 12.08 28.96
N ALA A 350 1.57 11.01 29.56
CA ALA A 350 2.84 11.07 30.28
C ALA A 350 3.98 11.32 29.27
N VAL A 351 4.53 12.53 29.29
CA VAL A 351 5.63 12.91 28.42
C VAL A 351 6.89 12.18 28.88
N SER A 352 7.40 11.31 28.01
CA SER A 352 8.66 10.59 28.23
C SER A 352 9.85 11.44 27.82
N ARG A 353 9.75 12.10 26.66
CA ARG A 353 10.84 12.90 26.07
C ARG A 353 10.31 14.12 25.33
N ILE A 354 11.13 15.16 25.24
CA ILE A 354 10.79 16.39 24.51
C ILE A 354 11.84 16.65 23.43
N LEU A 355 11.40 17.04 22.24
CA LEU A 355 12.27 17.41 21.14
C LEU A 355 11.93 18.81 20.62
N CYS A 356 12.93 19.67 20.50
CA CYS A 356 12.76 21.01 19.94
C CYS A 356 12.67 20.94 18.41
N ILE A 357 11.69 21.64 17.85
CA ILE A 357 11.44 21.70 16.41
C ILE A 357 11.25 23.14 15.94
N ASN A 358 11.35 23.34 14.62
CA ASN A 358 11.06 24.60 13.96
C ASN A 358 9.90 24.43 12.98
N SER A 359 9.08 25.47 12.87
CA SER A 359 8.02 25.61 11.88
C SER A 359 8.60 26.00 10.53
N SER A 360 8.03 25.49 9.44
CA SER A 360 8.39 25.95 8.08
C SER A 360 7.43 26.99 7.51
N TYR A 361 6.47 27.50 8.30
CA TYR A 361 5.49 28.50 7.84
C TYR A 361 6.12 29.78 7.25
N GLU A 362 7.34 30.15 7.65
CA GLU A 362 8.05 31.32 7.09
C GLU A 362 8.75 31.06 5.75
N LEU A 363 8.97 29.80 5.34
CA LEU A 363 9.63 29.49 4.06
C LEU A 363 8.70 29.67 2.83
N VAL A 364 7.40 29.90 3.06
CA VAL A 364 6.34 29.85 2.01
C VAL A 364 5.72 31.22 1.71
N LEU A 365 5.97 32.27 2.51
CA LEU A 365 5.40 33.61 2.28
C LEU A 365 6.46 34.62 1.80
N PRO A 366 6.64 34.79 0.47
CA PRO A 366 7.46 35.87 -0.06
C PRO A 366 6.70 37.20 0.10
N GLY A 367 6.99 37.92 1.20
CA GLY A 367 6.40 39.23 1.47
C GLY A 367 6.52 39.74 2.91
N LEU A 368 6.80 38.85 3.88
CA LEU A 368 7.03 39.23 5.28
C LEU A 368 8.51 39.34 5.66
N SER A 369 9.42 39.14 4.70
CA SER A 369 10.89 39.22 4.83
C SER A 369 11.44 40.55 5.37
N ASN A 370 10.60 41.56 5.62
CA ASN A 370 11.00 42.84 6.18
C ASN A 370 10.64 43.02 7.67
N SER A 371 10.05 42.01 8.31
CA SER A 371 9.95 41.99 9.77
C SER A 371 11.02 41.05 10.31
N VAL A 372 12.01 41.61 11.00
CA VAL A 372 12.87 40.87 11.95
C VAL A 372 11.94 40.30 13.03
N GLY A 373 11.34 39.14 12.76
CA GLY A 373 10.38 38.48 13.64
C GLY A 373 11.07 37.75 14.78
N ASP A 374 10.50 37.81 15.99
CA ASP A 374 10.98 37.10 17.18
C ASP A 374 11.26 35.62 16.85
N PRO A 375 12.48 35.09 17.09
CA PRO A 375 12.83 33.69 16.82
C PRO A 375 11.92 32.69 17.55
N ARG A 376 11.17 33.11 18.58
CA ARG A 376 10.16 32.28 19.26
C ARG A 376 8.91 32.01 18.40
N ASN A 377 8.69 32.76 17.32
CA ASN A 377 7.52 32.58 16.44
C ASN A 377 7.62 31.34 15.54
N VAL A 378 8.83 30.80 15.36
CA VAL A 378 9.10 29.59 14.56
C VAL A 378 9.42 28.38 15.42
N GLU A 379 9.66 28.55 16.72
CA GLU A 379 10.01 27.46 17.63
C GLU A 379 8.79 26.61 18.03
N GLY A 380 8.99 25.31 18.22
CA GLY A 380 8.00 24.37 18.70
C GLY A 380 8.60 23.19 19.47
N ARG A 381 7.72 22.30 19.90
CA ARG A 381 8.05 21.07 20.64
C ARG A 381 7.33 19.89 20.02
N ILE A 382 8.00 18.74 20.12
CA ILE A 382 7.39 17.42 20.07
C ILE A 382 7.44 16.86 21.48
N TRP A 383 6.30 16.42 21.99
CA TRP A 383 6.17 15.70 23.25
C TRP A 383 5.94 14.23 22.91
N GLU A 384 6.95 13.40 23.11
CA GLU A 384 6.84 11.96 22.95
C GLU A 384 6.25 11.35 24.21
N TYR A 385 5.21 10.54 24.05
CA TYR A 385 4.47 9.91 25.13
C TYR A 385 5.01 8.51 25.43
N GLU A 386 4.78 8.02 26.64
CA GLU A 386 5.22 6.68 27.07
C GLU A 386 4.66 5.53 26.22
N ASN A 387 3.50 5.73 25.59
CA ASN A 387 2.85 4.76 24.72
C ASN A 387 3.48 4.66 23.31
N GLY A 388 4.50 5.46 23.00
CA GLY A 388 5.17 5.49 21.70
C GLY A 388 4.53 6.41 20.66
N THR A 389 3.43 7.09 20.98
CA THR A 389 2.89 8.19 20.16
C THR A 389 3.48 9.53 20.58
N PHE A 390 3.11 10.61 19.90
CA PHE A 390 3.61 11.93 20.25
C PHE A 390 2.61 13.02 19.88
N GLY A 391 2.72 14.18 20.53
CA GLY A 391 2.07 15.41 20.12
C GLY A 391 3.08 16.43 19.63
N PHE A 392 2.69 17.34 18.75
CA PHE A 392 3.52 18.47 18.38
C PHE A 392 2.77 19.80 18.49
N GLY A 393 3.50 20.87 18.76
CA GLY A 393 2.92 22.21 18.89
C GLY A 393 3.97 23.30 18.76
N PHE A 394 3.57 24.45 18.23
CA PHE A 394 4.42 25.63 18.11
C PHE A 394 4.20 26.59 19.27
N LEU A 395 5.23 27.34 19.67
CA LEU A 395 5.16 28.27 20.81
C LEU A 395 4.12 29.37 20.61
N ARG A 396 3.88 29.78 19.36
CA ARG A 396 2.83 30.75 18.98
C ARG A 396 1.39 30.22 19.10
N ASN A 397 1.20 28.90 19.17
CA ASN A 397 -0.11 28.27 19.23
C ASN A 397 -0.37 27.76 20.66
N ASN A 398 -1.63 27.77 21.09
CA ASN A 398 -2.03 27.28 22.41
C ASN A 398 -2.51 25.81 22.39
N PHE A 399 -2.31 25.11 21.29
CA PHE A 399 -2.76 23.73 21.11
C PHE A 399 -1.61 22.76 20.79
N ILE A 400 -1.89 21.48 21.00
CA ILE A 400 -1.05 20.33 20.64
C ILE A 400 -1.85 19.46 19.67
N VAL A 401 -1.26 19.15 18.52
CA VAL A 401 -1.79 18.15 17.61
C VAL A 401 -1.21 16.81 18.05
N ASP A 402 -2.07 15.99 18.64
CA ASP A 402 -1.72 14.61 18.99
C ASP A 402 -1.70 13.75 17.73
N MET A 403 -0.69 12.88 17.65
CA MET A 403 -0.43 12.05 16.50
C MET A 403 -0.66 10.60 16.87
N GLU A 404 -1.53 9.92 16.14
CA GLU A 404 -1.77 8.49 16.29
C GLU A 404 -1.19 7.70 15.13
N HIS A 405 -0.86 6.44 15.39
CA HIS A 405 -0.45 5.52 14.35
C HIS A 405 -1.58 5.33 13.34
N ILE A 406 -1.22 5.30 12.06
CA ILE A 406 -2.18 4.89 11.03
C ILE A 406 -2.39 3.36 11.02
N THR A 407 -1.34 2.61 11.37
CA THR A 407 -1.36 1.15 11.42
C THR A 407 -0.64 0.61 12.63
N LEU A 408 -1.15 -0.50 13.15
CA LEU A 408 -0.49 -1.35 14.14
C LEU A 408 -0.49 -2.79 13.61
N ASP A 409 0.65 -3.47 13.66
CA ASP A 409 0.82 -4.85 13.17
C ASP A 409 0.30 -5.09 11.73
N GLY A 410 0.47 -4.09 10.87
CA GLY A 410 0.03 -4.14 9.47
C GLY A 410 -1.48 -3.97 9.26
N ARG A 411 -2.24 -3.64 10.30
CA ARG A 411 -3.69 -3.36 10.22
C ARG A 411 -3.97 -1.87 10.36
N LEU A 412 -4.85 -1.35 9.52
CA LEU A 412 -5.33 0.03 9.57
C LEU A 412 -6.13 0.27 10.85
N LEU A 413 -5.79 1.31 11.61
CA LEU A 413 -6.48 1.70 12.84
C LEU A 413 -7.66 2.62 12.55
N ASP A 414 -8.73 2.46 13.33
CA ASP A 414 -9.97 3.25 13.28
C ASP A 414 -10.65 3.24 11.91
N ALA A 415 -10.47 2.14 11.17
CA ALA A 415 -11.17 1.91 9.92
C ALA A 415 -12.67 1.70 10.21
N VAL A 416 -13.50 2.61 9.72
CA VAL A 416 -14.96 2.47 9.76
C VAL A 416 -15.45 1.92 8.43
N GLU A 417 -16.46 1.04 8.50
CA GLU A 417 -17.13 0.59 7.29
C GLU A 417 -17.87 1.77 6.65
N CYS A 418 -17.69 1.94 5.35
CA CYS A 418 -18.48 2.91 4.62
C CYS A 418 -19.92 2.37 4.61
N CYS A 419 -20.79 2.91 5.47
CA CYS A 419 -22.21 2.64 5.40
C CYS A 419 -22.70 3.07 4.02
N SER A 420 -22.86 2.11 3.11
CA SER A 420 -23.65 2.31 1.91
C SER A 420 -25.04 2.72 2.38
N SER A 421 -25.36 4.00 2.26
CA SER A 421 -26.67 4.56 2.59
C SER A 421 -27.75 3.77 1.85
N GLY A 422 -28.42 2.89 2.58
CA GLY A 422 -29.36 1.93 2.01
C GLY A 422 -29.98 0.98 3.03
N SER A 423 -30.12 1.40 4.28
CA SER A 423 -31.07 0.78 5.21
C SER A 423 -32.46 1.33 4.91
N CYS A 424 -33.23 0.63 4.07
CA CYS A 424 -34.68 0.73 4.09
C CYS A 424 -35.24 -0.53 4.76
N SER A 425 -35.88 -0.28 5.91
CA SER A 425 -36.82 -1.13 6.63
C SER A 425 -37.87 -1.79 5.76
#